data_AF-A0A845XK13-F1
#
_entry.id   AF-A0A845XK13-F1
#
_cell.length_a   1.000
_cell.length_b   1.000
_cell.length_c   1.000
_cell.angle_alpha   90.00
_cell.angle_beta   90.00
_cell.angle_gamma   90.00
#
_symmetry.space_group_name_H-M   'P 1'
#
loop_
_entity.id
_entity.type
_entity.pdbx_description
1 polymer ?
#
loop_
_entity_poly.entity_id
_entity_poly.type
_entity_poly.pdbx_seq_one_letter_code
_entity_poly.pdbx_strand_id
1 'polypeptide(L)'
;MTQTFRDICWCGNTELTEFSPDYLACSECGTLVSKTGLRSEQLRVQDDNHDFYGKEYWLSYQTEHYGFPDIRQRARQDLPERCLHWLRTLMAYKLPPAKVLELGCAHGGFVAMMGWAGFDAMGLELSPWVVEFAQQTFNMPILSGPIEDQQLESELFDAIVLYDVLEHLPDPVATMSHGASLLKEDGIFIVQMPNYEEGKTYSEMVAQKDNFLHQMKSIEHIHLLSRRGVSQFFKNLGFEFLQFEQQLFDYDMFFVASRQALVRYTDQQISYYLLKSPSGRMVQALLDKSSEFNQLQVQYQNIQVQYQTSETRRAELLKIIEQQDQEIASLRSQVSATVTDLQQTKSQLTQAHSDLQHTQSQLTNAHLDLQHSQSQLNQSNSEVQHTQSQLVHAYSEIQHTQSQLTQVHSDLQHTQSQLTQIHSHLQNSQSQLAQSQEKIQDFQQNQLQQIQNQLNETETKLKVINVEIAAMKTSKFWKLRSLWFKLKGFVGFPTDNE
;
A
#
# COMPACT_ATOMS: atom_id res chain seq x y z
N MET A 1 49.50 36.48 -48.88
CA MET A 1 50.82 36.76 -48.26
C MET A 1 51.32 35.46 -47.65
N THR A 2 52.62 35.18 -47.68
CA THR A 2 53.20 34.03 -46.97
C THR A 2 53.16 34.28 -45.47
N GLN A 3 52.26 33.62 -44.74
CA GLN A 3 52.25 33.64 -43.28
C GLN A 3 53.57 33.05 -42.77
N THR A 4 54.46 33.92 -42.32
CA THR A 4 55.61 33.55 -41.52
C THR A 4 55.08 33.33 -40.10
N PHE A 5 55.01 32.06 -39.70
CA PHE A 5 54.57 31.64 -38.38
C PHE A 5 55.45 32.27 -37.30
N ARG A 6 54.85 32.61 -36.16
CA ARG A 6 55.58 33.01 -34.96
C ARG A 6 56.18 31.74 -34.32
N ASP A 7 57.50 31.62 -34.37
CA ASP A 7 58.28 30.42 -33.99
C ASP A 7 59.06 30.58 -32.68
N ILE A 8 58.91 31.73 -32.02
CA ILE A 8 59.55 32.07 -30.73
C ILE A 8 58.53 32.65 -29.76
N CYS A 9 58.61 32.23 -28.50
CA CYS A 9 57.85 32.81 -27.39
C CYS A 9 58.58 34.04 -26.81
N TRP A 10 57.86 34.93 -26.11
CA TRP A 10 58.46 36.08 -25.42
C TRP A 10 59.60 35.70 -24.46
N CYS A 11 59.61 34.48 -23.92
CA CYS A 11 60.68 33.99 -23.03
C CYS A 11 61.96 33.58 -23.77
N GLY A 12 61.99 33.65 -25.11
CA GLY A 12 63.12 33.22 -25.94
C GLY A 12 63.06 31.76 -26.37
N ASN A 13 62.17 30.94 -25.79
CA ASN A 13 62.01 29.54 -26.17
C ASN A 13 61.43 29.38 -27.58
N THR A 14 62.00 28.44 -28.34
CA THR A 14 61.53 28.01 -29.68
C THR A 14 60.88 26.63 -29.67
N GLU A 15 60.89 25.90 -28.55
CA GLU A 15 60.15 24.65 -28.38
C GLU A 15 58.66 24.94 -28.13
N LEU A 16 57.93 25.17 -29.23
CA LEU A 16 56.50 25.43 -29.24
C LEU A 16 55.74 24.20 -29.78
N THR A 17 54.74 23.72 -29.05
CA THR A 17 53.89 22.58 -29.43
C THR A 17 52.50 23.02 -29.86
N GLU A 18 51.85 22.25 -30.73
CA GLU A 18 50.47 22.53 -31.16
C GLU A 18 49.49 22.51 -29.97
N PHE A 19 48.76 23.61 -29.75
CA PHE A 19 47.70 23.67 -28.73
C PHE A 19 46.30 23.69 -29.37
N SER A 20 46.11 24.56 -30.36
CA SER A 20 44.89 24.66 -31.15
C SER A 20 45.24 25.06 -32.60
N PRO A 21 44.28 25.05 -33.54
CA PRO A 21 44.53 25.42 -34.94
C PRO A 21 45.27 26.76 -35.12
N ASP A 22 45.07 27.71 -34.20
CA ASP A 22 45.62 29.06 -34.25
C ASP A 22 46.71 29.36 -33.20
N TYR A 23 46.89 28.50 -32.18
CA TYR A 23 47.82 28.73 -31.06
C TYR A 23 48.80 27.59 -30.85
N LEU A 24 50.01 27.95 -30.44
CA LEU A 24 51.07 27.06 -29.97
C LEU A 24 51.26 27.23 -28.46
N ALA A 25 51.57 26.18 -27.71
CA ALA A 25 51.96 26.26 -26.31
C ALA A 25 53.49 26.24 -26.16
N CYS A 26 54.04 27.15 -25.37
CA CYS A 26 55.46 27.17 -25.02
C CYS A 26 55.77 26.17 -23.90
N SER A 27 56.69 25.23 -24.14
CA SER A 27 57.09 24.22 -23.15
C SER A 27 57.71 24.81 -21.87
N GLU A 28 58.47 25.90 -21.99
CA GLU A 28 59.17 26.52 -20.86
C GLU A 28 58.25 27.38 -19.96
N CYS A 29 57.63 28.44 -20.49
CA CYS A 29 56.84 29.38 -19.70
C CYS A 29 55.33 29.10 -19.62
N GLY A 30 54.80 28.14 -20.40
CA GLY A 30 53.37 27.78 -20.41
C GLY A 30 52.45 28.78 -21.13
N THR A 31 53.00 29.81 -21.77
CA THR A 31 52.23 30.79 -22.56
C THR A 31 51.71 30.18 -23.85
N LEU A 32 50.47 30.50 -24.24
CA LEU A 32 49.98 30.24 -25.59
C LEU A 32 50.36 31.41 -26.52
N VAL A 33 51.02 31.11 -27.62
CA VAL A 33 51.50 32.07 -28.62
C VAL A 33 50.67 31.91 -29.89
N SER A 34 50.12 33.02 -30.40
CA SER A 34 49.39 33.01 -31.66
C SER A 34 50.30 32.77 -32.86
N LYS A 35 49.85 31.91 -33.77
CA LYS A 35 50.50 31.64 -35.07
C LYS A 35 50.42 32.82 -36.05
N THR A 36 49.41 33.67 -35.91
CA THR A 36 48.95 34.62 -36.94
C THR A 36 48.82 36.07 -36.46
N GLY A 37 49.07 36.33 -35.17
CA GLY A 37 48.81 37.64 -34.54
C GLY A 37 49.58 38.82 -35.13
N LEU A 38 49.06 40.03 -34.91
CA LEU A 38 49.54 41.30 -35.49
C LEU A 38 51.03 41.57 -35.23
N ARG A 39 51.71 42.18 -36.21
CA ARG A 39 53.11 42.63 -36.09
C ARG A 39 53.18 44.10 -35.68
N SER A 40 54.34 44.53 -35.20
CA SER A 40 54.57 45.91 -34.73
C SER A 40 54.27 46.97 -35.80
N GLU A 41 54.47 46.66 -37.08
CA GLU A 41 54.11 47.55 -38.20
C GLU A 41 52.59 47.66 -38.39
N GLN A 42 51.84 46.60 -38.06
CA GLN A 42 50.39 46.51 -38.24
C GLN A 42 49.59 47.09 -37.05
N LEU A 43 50.26 47.40 -35.93
CA LEU A 43 49.68 48.13 -34.81
C LEU A 43 49.73 49.65 -34.98
N ARG A 44 50.59 50.17 -35.87
CA ARG A 44 50.69 51.60 -36.13
C ARG A 44 49.52 52.04 -36.99
N VAL A 45 48.58 52.78 -36.40
CA VAL A 45 47.43 53.37 -37.11
C VAL A 45 47.89 54.63 -37.86
N GLN A 46 47.96 54.54 -39.19
CA GLN A 46 48.23 55.65 -40.11
C GLN A 46 46.99 56.01 -40.95
N ASP A 47 46.13 55.03 -41.24
CA ASP A 47 44.81 55.21 -41.82
C ASP A 47 43.75 54.65 -40.85
N ASP A 48 43.07 55.55 -40.13
CA ASP A 48 42.04 55.20 -39.16
C ASP A 48 40.87 54.37 -39.75
N ASN A 49 40.69 54.29 -41.07
CA ASN A 49 39.60 53.47 -41.64
C ASN A 49 40.04 52.05 -42.00
N HIS A 50 41.33 51.82 -42.27
CA HIS A 50 41.82 50.54 -42.81
C HIS A 50 42.79 49.79 -41.88
N ASP A 51 43.47 50.48 -40.97
CA ASP A 51 44.39 49.85 -40.01
C ASP A 51 43.62 49.21 -38.84
N PHE A 52 44.16 48.11 -38.30
CA PHE A 52 43.38 47.20 -37.46
C PHE A 52 42.82 47.83 -36.16
N TYR A 53 43.53 48.76 -35.52
CA TYR A 53 43.05 49.48 -34.33
C TYR A 53 42.50 50.88 -34.63
N GLY A 54 42.20 51.16 -35.91
CA GLY A 54 41.57 52.40 -36.34
C GLY A 54 40.10 52.53 -35.91
N LYS A 55 39.49 53.63 -36.34
CA LYS A 55 38.09 54.00 -36.12
C LYS A 55 37.06 52.91 -36.44
N GLU A 56 37.24 52.14 -37.52
CA GLU A 56 36.28 51.06 -37.86
C GLU A 56 36.27 49.93 -36.81
N TYR A 57 37.42 49.64 -36.18
CA TYR A 57 37.49 48.66 -35.09
C TYR A 57 36.60 49.04 -33.91
N TRP A 58 36.66 50.32 -33.54
CA TRP A 58 35.95 50.91 -32.40
C TRP A 58 34.48 51.25 -32.64
N LEU A 59 34.03 51.32 -33.89
CA LEU A 59 32.65 51.66 -34.27
C LEU A 59 31.82 50.47 -34.77
N SER A 60 32.41 49.54 -35.52
CA SER A 60 31.70 48.40 -36.12
C SER A 60 32.30 47.06 -35.76
N TYR A 61 33.62 46.86 -35.88
CA TYR A 61 34.22 45.52 -35.76
C TYR A 61 33.90 44.83 -34.43
N GLN A 62 34.08 45.51 -33.29
CA GLN A 62 33.78 44.94 -31.98
C GLN A 62 32.30 44.55 -31.82
N THR A 63 31.39 45.33 -32.43
CA THR A 63 29.95 45.08 -32.42
C THR A 63 29.59 43.89 -33.30
N GLU A 64 30.12 43.84 -34.52
CA GLU A 64 29.78 42.85 -35.54
C GLU A 64 30.43 41.49 -35.30
N HIS A 65 31.68 41.46 -34.82
CA HIS A 65 32.44 40.23 -34.61
C HIS A 65 32.36 39.68 -33.17
N TYR A 66 32.17 40.53 -32.16
CA TYR A 66 32.17 40.11 -30.75
C TYR A 66 30.90 40.46 -29.98
N GLY A 67 29.95 41.18 -30.59
CA GLY A 67 28.71 41.61 -29.92
C GLY A 67 28.93 42.65 -28.82
N PHE A 68 30.10 43.28 -28.77
CA PHE A 68 30.42 44.29 -27.77
C PHE A 68 29.86 45.68 -28.16
N PRO A 69 29.65 46.59 -27.20
CA PRO A 69 29.26 47.97 -27.52
C PRO A 69 30.36 48.74 -28.26
N ASP A 70 29.94 49.73 -29.06
CA ASP A 70 30.86 50.71 -29.65
C ASP A 70 31.57 51.57 -28.58
N ILE A 71 32.66 52.23 -28.99
CA ILE A 71 33.47 53.06 -28.09
C ILE A 71 32.70 54.18 -27.38
N ARG A 72 31.64 54.73 -27.98
CA ARG A 72 30.82 55.80 -27.38
C ARG A 72 29.93 55.25 -26.28
N GLN A 73 29.40 54.04 -26.47
CA GLN A 73 28.63 53.35 -25.44
C GLN A 73 29.55 52.86 -24.31
N ARG A 74 30.71 52.29 -24.62
CA ARG A 74 31.74 51.90 -23.64
C ARG A 74 32.20 53.06 -22.76
N ALA A 75 32.47 54.23 -23.36
CA ALA A 75 32.85 55.44 -22.63
C ALA A 75 31.88 55.83 -21.50
N ARG A 76 30.60 55.39 -21.56
CA ARG A 76 29.61 55.56 -20.49
C ARG A 76 29.46 54.31 -19.61
N GLN A 77 29.54 53.10 -20.17
CA GLN A 77 29.30 51.85 -19.43
C GLN A 77 30.49 51.42 -18.58
N ASP A 78 31.71 51.70 -19.02
CA ASP A 78 32.93 51.26 -18.35
C ASP A 78 33.22 52.12 -17.12
N LEU A 79 32.68 53.36 -17.05
CA LEU A 79 32.82 54.27 -15.90
C LEU A 79 32.32 53.68 -14.56
N PRO A 80 31.05 53.23 -14.43
CA PRO A 80 30.54 52.65 -13.18
C PRO A 80 30.98 51.20 -12.91
N GLU A 81 31.60 50.52 -13.88
CA GLU A 81 32.01 49.12 -13.78
C GLU A 81 33.55 49.00 -13.73
N ARG A 82 34.18 48.86 -14.89
CA ARG A 82 35.63 48.71 -15.09
C ARG A 82 36.44 49.79 -14.37
N CYS A 83 36.12 51.06 -14.61
CA CYS A 83 36.90 52.19 -14.08
C CYS A 83 36.85 52.28 -12.55
N LEU A 84 35.71 51.96 -11.90
CA LEU A 84 35.63 51.93 -10.43
C LEU A 84 36.34 50.70 -9.83
N HIS A 85 36.29 49.56 -10.52
CA HIS A 85 37.05 48.37 -10.13
C HIS A 85 38.55 48.63 -10.17
N TRP A 86 39.06 49.13 -11.30
CA TRP A 86 40.46 49.51 -11.48
C TRP A 86 40.91 50.61 -10.53
N LEU A 87 40.08 51.65 -10.31
CA LEU A 87 40.41 52.74 -9.39
C LEU A 87 40.57 52.22 -7.95
N ARG A 88 39.64 51.38 -7.48
CA ARG A 88 39.69 50.80 -6.12
C ARG A 88 41.03 50.09 -5.90
N THR A 89 41.51 49.34 -6.89
CA THR A 89 42.80 48.65 -6.83
C THR A 89 43.99 49.61 -6.92
N LEU A 90 44.00 50.57 -7.85
CA LEU A 90 45.06 51.59 -7.91
C LEU A 90 45.21 52.35 -6.59
N MET A 91 44.09 52.81 -6.02
CA MET A 91 44.06 53.53 -4.75
C MET A 91 44.48 52.68 -3.55
N ALA A 92 44.39 51.34 -3.65
CA ALA A 92 44.93 50.45 -2.64
C ALA A 92 46.47 50.46 -2.60
N TYR A 93 47.18 50.89 -3.66
CA TYR A 93 48.65 50.85 -3.73
C TYR A 93 49.34 52.21 -3.93
N LYS A 94 48.69 53.17 -4.61
CA LYS A 94 49.20 54.54 -4.78
C LYS A 94 48.06 55.53 -4.55
N LEU A 95 48.36 56.67 -3.93
CA LEU A 95 47.37 57.70 -3.61
C LEU A 95 47.66 59.02 -4.34
N PRO A 96 46.64 59.84 -4.62
CA PRO A 96 46.81 61.21 -5.11
C PRO A 96 47.83 62.04 -4.30
N PRO A 97 48.70 62.85 -4.94
CA PRO A 97 48.75 63.16 -6.37
C PRO A 97 49.81 62.33 -7.14
N ALA A 98 49.89 61.02 -6.90
CA ALA A 98 50.77 60.13 -7.66
C ALA A 98 50.57 60.28 -9.18
N LYS A 99 51.66 60.20 -9.95
CA LYS A 99 51.64 60.30 -11.42
C LYS A 99 51.45 58.92 -12.04
N VAL A 100 50.45 58.80 -12.92
CA VAL A 100 50.00 57.52 -13.48
C VAL A 100 49.86 57.59 -15.00
N LEU A 101 50.39 56.59 -15.70
CA LEU A 101 50.18 56.36 -17.13
C LEU A 101 49.26 55.16 -17.34
N GLU A 102 48.19 55.34 -18.12
CA GLU A 102 47.40 54.24 -18.69
C GLU A 102 47.88 53.95 -20.11
N LEU A 103 48.47 52.77 -20.33
CA LEU A 103 48.85 52.31 -21.66
C LEU A 103 47.65 51.60 -22.31
N GLY A 104 47.26 52.03 -23.51
CA GLY A 104 46.07 51.50 -24.20
C GLY A 104 44.77 52.07 -23.62
N CYS A 105 44.71 53.38 -23.39
CA CYS A 105 43.60 54.00 -22.66
C CYS A 105 42.27 54.06 -23.41
N ALA A 106 42.22 53.69 -24.70
CA ALA A 106 41.02 53.67 -25.54
C ALA A 106 40.21 54.99 -25.42
N HIS A 107 38.97 54.91 -24.93
CA HIS A 107 38.10 56.08 -24.76
C HIS A 107 38.54 57.07 -23.66
N GLY A 108 39.58 56.79 -22.88
CA GLY A 108 40.14 57.68 -21.85
C GLY A 108 39.30 57.81 -20.57
N GLY A 109 38.32 56.94 -20.38
CA GLY A 109 37.38 57.01 -19.24
C GLY A 109 38.06 56.71 -17.89
N PHE A 110 39.08 55.86 -17.88
CA PHE A 110 39.83 55.58 -16.66
C PHE A 110 40.86 56.66 -16.34
N VAL A 111 41.59 57.21 -17.33
CA VAL A 111 42.34 58.48 -17.18
C VAL A 111 41.49 59.56 -16.52
N ALA A 112 40.24 59.72 -16.97
CA ALA A 112 39.31 60.69 -16.40
C ALA A 112 38.94 60.38 -14.94
N MET A 113 38.64 59.12 -14.64
CA MET A 113 38.34 58.63 -13.29
C MET A 113 39.52 58.88 -12.32
N MET A 114 40.75 58.61 -12.76
CA MET A 114 41.98 58.89 -12.01
C MET A 114 42.16 60.40 -11.77
N GLY A 115 41.97 61.23 -12.81
CA GLY A 115 42.03 62.69 -12.69
C GLY A 115 40.98 63.25 -11.71
N TRP A 116 39.75 62.74 -11.74
CA TRP A 116 38.70 63.14 -10.80
C TRP A 116 38.99 62.69 -9.35
N ALA A 117 39.64 61.54 -9.17
CA ALA A 117 40.16 61.08 -7.88
C ALA A 117 41.36 61.91 -7.37
N GLY A 118 42.04 62.65 -8.27
CA GLY A 118 43.11 63.60 -7.95
C GLY A 118 44.52 63.14 -8.32
N PHE A 119 44.68 62.06 -9.08
CA PHE A 119 45.97 61.63 -9.62
C PHE A 119 46.45 62.58 -10.73
N ASP A 120 47.77 62.67 -10.93
CA ASP A 120 48.38 63.28 -12.11
C ASP A 120 48.39 62.23 -13.23
N ALA A 121 47.24 62.08 -13.89
CA ALA A 121 46.95 60.98 -14.80
C ALA A 121 47.06 61.38 -16.28
N MET A 122 47.64 60.50 -17.09
CA MET A 122 47.63 60.60 -18.56
C MET A 122 47.40 59.22 -19.20
N GLY A 123 46.84 59.22 -20.40
CA GLY A 123 46.67 58.02 -21.22
C GLY A 123 47.63 57.99 -22.41
N LEU A 124 47.78 56.82 -23.01
CA LEU A 124 48.43 56.63 -24.30
C LEU A 124 47.59 55.68 -25.16
N GLU A 125 47.37 56.07 -26.42
CA GLU A 125 46.55 55.34 -27.38
C GLU A 125 47.17 55.38 -28.79
N LEU A 126 47.02 54.29 -29.56
CA LEU A 126 47.64 54.12 -30.87
C LEU A 126 46.90 54.87 -31.98
N SER A 127 45.56 54.87 -31.99
CA SER A 127 44.78 55.56 -33.03
C SER A 127 44.67 57.07 -32.77
N PRO A 128 45.09 57.94 -33.72
CA PRO A 128 44.89 59.38 -33.63
C PRO A 128 43.40 59.77 -33.49
N TRP A 129 42.49 59.08 -34.17
CA TRP A 129 41.06 59.32 -34.04
C TRP A 129 40.52 58.98 -32.65
N VAL A 130 41.00 57.90 -32.03
CA VAL A 130 40.60 57.52 -30.66
C VAL A 130 41.17 58.51 -29.65
N VAL A 131 42.41 58.97 -29.83
CA VAL A 131 43.03 60.04 -29.04
C VAL A 131 42.17 61.31 -29.08
N GLU A 132 41.76 61.76 -30.28
CA GLU A 132 40.87 62.91 -30.43
C GLU A 132 39.52 62.68 -29.71
N PHE A 133 38.91 61.51 -29.89
CA PHE A 133 37.66 61.14 -29.23
C PHE A 133 37.77 61.18 -27.69
N ALA A 134 38.83 60.60 -27.12
CA ALA A 134 39.07 60.58 -25.68
C ALA A 134 39.30 61.98 -25.11
N GLN A 135 40.12 62.79 -25.79
CA GLN A 135 40.37 64.19 -25.42
C GLN A 135 39.09 65.02 -25.47
N GLN A 136 38.26 64.88 -26.51
CA GLN A 136 36.97 65.59 -26.62
C GLN A 136 35.92 65.11 -25.60
N THR A 137 35.93 63.82 -25.24
CA THR A 137 34.92 63.25 -24.33
C THR A 137 35.20 63.58 -22.87
N PHE A 138 36.47 63.54 -22.44
CA PHE A 138 36.85 63.68 -21.03
C PHE A 138 37.76 64.86 -20.69
N ASN A 139 38.32 65.55 -21.69
CA ASN A 139 39.28 66.66 -21.50
C ASN A 139 40.47 66.24 -20.61
N MET A 140 41.09 65.11 -20.96
CA MET A 140 42.25 64.52 -20.28
C MET A 140 43.47 64.48 -21.22
N PRO A 141 44.70 64.50 -20.68
CA PRO A 141 45.91 64.40 -21.50
C PRO A 141 46.09 62.96 -22.01
N ILE A 142 46.01 62.79 -23.33
CA ILE A 142 46.20 61.51 -24.02
C ILE A 142 47.33 61.68 -25.05
N LEU A 143 48.36 60.83 -24.96
CA LEU A 143 49.46 60.71 -25.91
C LEU A 143 49.06 59.81 -27.09
N SER A 144 49.61 60.08 -28.27
CA SER A 144 49.32 59.32 -29.49
C SER A 144 50.52 58.52 -29.97
N GLY A 145 50.28 57.25 -30.32
CA GLY A 145 51.28 56.32 -30.84
C GLY A 145 51.96 55.47 -29.75
N PRO A 146 52.90 54.58 -30.14
CA PRO A 146 53.58 53.66 -29.23
C PRO A 146 54.31 54.35 -28.08
N ILE A 147 54.52 53.66 -26.96
CA ILE A 147 55.23 54.22 -25.78
C ILE A 147 56.70 54.51 -26.09
N GLU A 148 57.32 53.69 -26.93
CA GLU A 148 58.72 53.78 -27.34
C GLU A 148 59.02 55.00 -28.21
N ASP A 149 57.99 55.58 -28.85
CA ASP A 149 58.10 56.81 -29.64
C ASP A 149 57.93 58.08 -28.78
N GLN A 150 57.49 57.95 -27.52
CA GLN A 150 57.21 59.10 -26.64
C GLN A 150 58.47 59.64 -25.97
N GLN A 151 58.61 60.96 -25.90
CA GLN A 151 59.71 61.64 -25.20
C GLN A 151 59.40 61.78 -23.71
N LEU A 152 59.35 60.65 -23.00
CA LEU A 152 59.10 60.57 -21.56
C LEU A 152 60.41 60.42 -20.78
N GLU A 153 60.49 61.08 -19.61
CA GLU A 153 61.64 60.98 -18.72
C GLU A 153 61.64 59.64 -17.96
N SER A 154 62.83 59.11 -17.67
CA SER A 154 62.99 57.94 -16.78
C SER A 154 62.54 58.26 -15.35
N GLU A 155 62.07 57.25 -14.62
CA GLU A 155 61.59 57.39 -13.24
C GLU A 155 60.47 58.45 -13.03
N LEU A 156 59.66 58.67 -14.06
CA LEU A 156 58.58 59.68 -14.06
C LEU A 156 57.32 59.22 -13.33
N PHE A 157 56.94 57.94 -13.46
CA PHE A 157 55.63 57.42 -13.02
C PHE A 157 55.70 56.67 -11.69
N ASP A 158 54.70 56.91 -10.84
CA ASP A 158 54.44 56.15 -9.61
C ASP A 158 53.70 54.83 -9.91
N ALA A 159 52.90 54.80 -10.99
CA ALA A 159 52.29 53.60 -11.52
C ALA A 159 52.15 53.67 -13.05
N ILE A 160 52.28 52.53 -13.72
CA ILE A 160 51.83 52.32 -15.10
C ILE A 160 50.75 51.22 -15.04
N VAL A 161 49.61 51.49 -15.66
CA VAL A 161 48.48 50.57 -15.67
C VAL A 161 48.19 50.11 -17.10
N LEU A 162 47.84 48.84 -17.26
CA LEU A 162 47.55 48.19 -18.54
C LEU A 162 46.34 47.27 -18.35
N TYR A 163 45.25 47.52 -19.06
CA TYR A 163 44.03 46.72 -18.94
C TYR A 163 43.64 46.18 -20.31
N ASP A 164 43.73 44.86 -20.49
CA ASP A 164 43.44 44.15 -21.73
C ASP A 164 44.39 44.63 -22.87
N VAL A 165 45.71 44.63 -22.61
CA VAL A 165 46.77 45.20 -23.50
C VAL A 165 48.00 44.31 -23.62
N LEU A 166 48.48 43.67 -22.54
CA LEU A 166 49.76 42.93 -22.54
C LEU A 166 49.76 41.75 -23.53
N GLU A 167 48.60 41.11 -23.70
CA GLU A 167 48.34 40.06 -24.67
C GLU A 167 48.39 40.53 -26.13
N HIS A 168 48.14 41.82 -26.39
CA HIS A 168 48.15 42.44 -27.72
C HIS A 168 49.55 42.88 -28.19
N LEU A 169 50.55 42.91 -27.30
CA LEU A 169 51.89 43.40 -27.63
C LEU A 169 52.66 42.39 -28.50
N PRO A 170 53.23 42.77 -29.66
CA PRO A 170 53.94 41.84 -30.53
C PRO A 170 55.28 41.42 -29.95
N ASP A 171 55.97 42.37 -29.30
CA ASP A 171 57.15 42.19 -28.46
C ASP A 171 56.84 42.77 -27.06
N PRO A 172 56.20 41.98 -26.17
CA PRO A 172 55.85 42.46 -24.84
C PRO A 172 57.10 42.75 -23.99
N VAL A 173 58.23 42.10 -24.27
CA VAL A 173 59.47 42.28 -23.49
C VAL A 173 60.05 43.66 -23.75
N ALA A 174 60.15 44.09 -25.02
CA ALA A 174 60.66 45.42 -25.36
C ALA A 174 59.79 46.54 -24.76
N THR A 175 58.48 46.51 -25.00
CA THR A 175 57.52 47.52 -24.51
C THR A 175 57.49 47.59 -22.98
N MET A 176 57.42 46.45 -22.29
CA MET A 176 57.38 46.44 -20.83
C MET A 176 58.74 46.77 -20.19
N SER A 177 59.86 46.47 -20.85
CA SER A 177 61.19 46.95 -20.41
C SER A 177 61.32 48.46 -20.54
N HIS A 178 60.77 49.04 -21.61
CA HIS A 178 60.73 50.50 -21.76
C HIS A 178 59.85 51.14 -20.68
N GLY A 179 58.61 50.65 -20.48
CA GLY A 179 57.75 51.09 -19.39
C GLY A 179 58.39 50.95 -18.01
N ALA A 180 59.15 49.88 -17.76
CA ALA A 180 59.88 49.67 -16.51
C ALA A 180 60.95 50.76 -16.26
N SER A 181 61.55 51.35 -17.30
CA SER A 181 62.50 52.46 -17.17
C SER A 181 61.83 53.81 -16.87
N LEU A 182 60.54 53.95 -17.20
CA LEU A 182 59.73 55.14 -16.90
C LEU A 182 59.10 55.09 -15.51
N LEU A 183 59.05 53.92 -14.87
CA LEU A 183 58.65 53.75 -13.47
C LEU A 183 59.76 54.16 -12.49
N LYS A 184 59.38 54.87 -11.43
CA LYS A 184 60.22 55.08 -10.24
C LYS A 184 60.66 53.76 -9.61
N GLU A 185 61.69 53.81 -8.76
CA GLU A 185 62.17 52.65 -8.01
C GLU A 185 61.11 52.04 -7.06
N ASP A 186 60.21 52.84 -6.48
CA ASP A 186 59.04 52.36 -5.73
C ASP A 186 57.78 52.22 -6.62
N GLY A 187 57.92 52.38 -7.93
CA GLY A 187 56.85 52.32 -8.92
C GLY A 187 56.24 50.93 -9.05
N ILE A 188 55.00 50.88 -9.55
CA ILE A 188 54.25 49.63 -9.75
C ILE A 188 53.70 49.51 -11.17
N PHE A 189 53.59 48.27 -11.64
CA PHE A 189 52.66 47.93 -12.71
C PHE A 189 51.35 47.41 -12.11
N ILE A 190 50.22 47.78 -12.74
CA ILE A 190 48.91 47.17 -12.46
C ILE A 190 48.38 46.63 -13.79
N VAL A 191 48.09 45.33 -13.86
CA VAL A 191 47.76 44.66 -15.13
C VAL A 191 46.55 43.76 -14.98
N GLN A 192 45.56 43.97 -15.87
CA GLN A 192 44.48 43.01 -16.13
C GLN A 192 44.68 42.42 -17.54
N MET A 193 44.52 41.11 -17.67
CA MET A 193 44.55 40.41 -18.95
C MET A 193 43.91 39.00 -18.82
N PRO A 194 43.56 38.33 -19.93
CA PRO A 194 43.10 36.94 -19.93
C PRO A 194 44.07 35.99 -19.22
N ASN A 195 43.55 35.14 -18.32
CA ASN A 195 44.29 34.13 -17.58
C ASN A 195 44.20 32.76 -18.26
N TYR A 196 45.23 32.35 -18.99
CA TYR A 196 45.30 30.96 -19.45
C TYR A 196 45.54 30.02 -18.25
N GLU A 197 44.55 29.21 -17.91
CA GLU A 197 44.67 28.18 -16.87
C GLU A 197 45.51 27.01 -17.37
N GLU A 198 46.79 27.04 -17.00
CA GLU A 198 47.79 26.05 -17.36
C GLU A 198 47.35 24.61 -16.99
N GLY A 199 47.43 23.71 -17.97
CA GLY A 199 47.01 22.32 -17.83
C GLY A 199 45.66 21.99 -18.48
N LYS A 200 44.82 22.98 -18.79
CA LYS A 200 43.63 22.77 -19.64
C LYS A 200 44.04 22.52 -21.09
N THR A 201 43.57 21.44 -21.69
CA THR A 201 43.73 21.21 -23.14
C THR A 201 42.64 21.93 -23.94
N TYR A 202 42.94 22.32 -25.18
CA TYR A 202 41.95 22.90 -26.09
C TYR A 202 40.72 21.98 -26.28
N SER A 203 40.91 20.65 -26.33
CA SER A 203 39.82 19.68 -26.41
C SER A 203 38.87 19.70 -25.20
N GLU A 204 39.40 19.86 -23.99
CA GLU A 204 38.59 19.96 -22.78
C GLU A 204 37.83 21.28 -22.73
N MET A 205 38.49 22.39 -23.09
CA MET A 205 37.86 23.71 -23.17
C MET A 205 36.67 23.71 -24.15
N VAL A 206 36.84 23.13 -25.35
CA VAL A 206 35.75 22.97 -26.34
C VAL A 206 34.64 22.07 -25.82
N ALA A 207 34.97 20.95 -25.18
CA ALA A 207 33.96 20.03 -24.61
C ALA A 207 33.14 20.67 -23.47
N GLN A 208 33.78 21.52 -22.66
CA GLN A 208 33.17 22.20 -21.51
C GLN A 208 32.50 23.54 -21.88
N LYS A 209 32.75 24.06 -23.10
CA LYS A 209 32.40 25.42 -23.53
C LYS A 209 32.99 26.49 -22.62
N ASP A 210 34.28 26.35 -22.33
CA ASP A 210 35.02 27.25 -21.45
C ASP A 210 34.98 28.71 -21.96
N ASN A 211 34.65 29.66 -21.08
CA ASN A 211 34.56 31.08 -21.40
C ASN A 211 35.89 31.63 -21.98
N PHE A 212 37.03 31.05 -21.60
CA PHE A 212 38.34 31.46 -22.10
C PHE A 212 38.51 31.26 -23.62
N LEU A 213 37.71 30.40 -24.26
CA LEU A 213 37.69 30.27 -25.73
C LEU A 213 37.37 31.59 -26.43
N HIS A 214 36.58 32.47 -25.81
CA HIS A 214 36.29 33.80 -26.35
C HIS A 214 37.50 34.74 -26.35
N GLN A 215 38.56 34.41 -25.59
CA GLN A 215 39.84 35.13 -25.56
C GLN A 215 40.90 34.52 -26.47
N MET A 216 40.61 33.43 -27.20
CA MET A 216 41.50 32.86 -28.21
C MET A 216 41.40 33.59 -29.56
N LYS A 217 41.48 34.93 -29.54
CA LYS A 217 41.40 35.80 -30.73
C LYS A 217 42.76 35.91 -31.41
N SER A 218 43.12 34.92 -32.23
CA SER A 218 44.50 34.76 -32.74
C SER A 218 45.09 35.96 -33.48
N ILE A 219 44.29 36.82 -34.10
CA ILE A 219 44.79 38.05 -34.73
C ILE A 219 45.28 39.06 -33.67
N GLU A 220 44.53 39.20 -32.59
CA GLU A 220 44.67 40.27 -31.60
C GLU A 220 45.47 39.84 -30.37
N HIS A 221 45.12 38.70 -29.78
CA HIS A 221 45.70 38.19 -28.55
C HIS A 221 46.91 37.31 -28.91
N ILE A 222 48.07 37.95 -29.03
CA ILE A 222 49.33 37.36 -29.48
C ILE A 222 49.93 36.43 -28.42
N HIS A 223 49.89 36.84 -27.14
CA HIS A 223 50.44 36.07 -26.02
C HIS A 223 49.41 35.92 -24.91
N LEU A 224 48.85 34.72 -24.74
CA LEU A 224 47.95 34.38 -23.63
C LEU A 224 48.76 33.69 -22.53
N LEU A 225 49.14 34.47 -21.50
CA LEU A 225 49.98 34.00 -20.41
C LEU A 225 49.16 33.27 -19.34
N SER A 226 49.78 32.31 -18.66
CA SER A 226 49.29 31.80 -17.37
C SER A 226 49.79 32.65 -16.21
N ARG A 227 49.23 32.48 -15.00
CA ARG A 227 49.78 33.10 -13.76
C ARG A 227 51.26 32.78 -13.54
N ARG A 228 51.72 31.58 -13.93
CA ARG A 228 53.14 31.18 -13.90
C ARG A 228 53.95 31.96 -14.94
N GLY A 229 53.44 32.04 -16.18
CA GLY A 229 54.03 32.82 -17.26
C GLY A 229 54.21 34.29 -16.87
N VAL A 230 53.16 34.94 -16.34
CA VAL A 230 53.21 36.32 -15.81
C VAL A 230 54.24 36.47 -14.69
N SER A 231 54.26 35.54 -13.73
CA SER A 231 55.23 35.58 -12.63
C SER A 231 56.67 35.52 -13.12
N GLN A 232 56.96 34.68 -14.12
CA GLN A 232 58.28 34.63 -14.75
C GLN A 232 58.59 35.89 -15.58
N PHE A 233 57.60 36.41 -16.32
CA PHE A 233 57.72 37.60 -17.15
C PHE A 233 58.14 38.82 -16.32
N PHE A 234 57.38 39.13 -15.26
CA PHE A 234 57.66 40.29 -14.41
C PHE A 234 58.94 40.11 -13.58
N LYS A 235 59.24 38.89 -13.13
CA LYS A 235 60.52 38.57 -12.49
C LYS A 235 61.72 38.85 -13.41
N ASN A 236 61.62 38.48 -14.69
CA ASN A 236 62.67 38.78 -15.69
C ASN A 236 62.86 40.29 -15.91
N LEU A 237 61.83 41.11 -15.69
CA LEU A 237 61.89 42.58 -15.70
C LEU A 237 62.36 43.20 -14.37
N GLY A 238 62.70 42.39 -13.37
CA GLY A 238 63.14 42.84 -12.04
C GLY A 238 62.01 43.10 -11.03
N PHE A 239 60.78 42.73 -11.34
CA PHE A 239 59.61 42.88 -10.46
C PHE A 239 59.36 41.57 -9.70
N GLU A 240 60.03 41.42 -8.56
CA GLU A 240 59.99 40.20 -7.73
C GLU A 240 58.69 40.04 -6.91
N PHE A 241 57.93 41.12 -6.68
CA PHE A 241 56.72 41.10 -5.85
C PHE A 241 55.48 41.22 -6.72
N LEU A 242 54.75 40.11 -6.90
CA LEU A 242 53.45 40.08 -7.55
C LEU A 242 52.34 39.77 -6.54
N GLN A 243 51.30 40.61 -6.51
CA GLN A 243 50.06 40.37 -5.78
C GLN A 243 48.91 40.24 -6.79
N PHE A 244 48.28 39.08 -6.85
CA PHE A 244 47.04 38.91 -7.60
C PHE A 244 45.87 39.49 -6.79
N GLU A 245 45.02 40.26 -7.45
CA GLU A 245 43.79 40.84 -6.91
C GLU A 245 42.56 40.09 -7.43
N GLN A 246 41.38 40.43 -6.91
CA GLN A 246 40.11 39.92 -7.43
C GLN A 246 39.89 40.47 -8.84
N GLN A 247 39.80 39.60 -9.84
CA GLN A 247 39.50 39.98 -11.22
C GLN A 247 38.02 40.37 -11.42
N LEU A 248 37.74 41.17 -12.46
CA LEU A 248 36.39 41.60 -12.81
C LEU A 248 35.60 40.54 -13.61
N PHE A 249 36.27 39.89 -14.57
CA PHE A 249 35.70 38.81 -15.38
C PHE A 249 36.36 37.46 -15.04
N ASP A 250 35.61 36.37 -15.10
CA ASP A 250 36.05 35.05 -14.64
C ASP A 250 37.24 34.48 -15.42
N TYR A 251 37.34 34.83 -16.71
CA TYR A 251 38.44 34.45 -17.61
C TYR A 251 39.74 35.27 -17.42
N ASP A 252 39.76 36.30 -16.58
CA ASP A 252 40.92 37.19 -16.41
C ASP A 252 41.81 36.84 -15.21
N MET A 253 43.03 37.37 -15.23
CA MET A 253 43.83 37.62 -14.05
C MET A 253 44.05 39.12 -13.90
N PHE A 254 44.03 39.57 -12.65
CA PHE A 254 44.30 40.94 -12.28
C PHE A 254 45.40 40.95 -11.22
N PHE A 255 46.45 41.74 -11.40
CA PHE A 255 47.60 41.75 -10.49
C PHE A 255 48.34 43.07 -10.46
N VAL A 256 49.12 43.25 -9.39
CA VAL A 256 50.06 44.36 -9.18
C VAL A 256 51.46 43.78 -9.06
N ALA A 257 52.42 44.37 -9.79
CA ALA A 257 53.83 43.98 -9.76
C ALA A 257 54.70 45.14 -9.28
N SER A 258 55.67 44.87 -8.39
CA SER A 258 56.66 45.84 -7.90
C SER A 258 58.05 45.23 -7.72
N ARG A 259 59.07 46.10 -7.75
CA ARG A 259 60.44 45.80 -7.33
C ARG A 259 60.57 45.63 -5.81
N GLN A 260 59.62 46.20 -5.05
CA GLN A 260 59.65 46.26 -3.59
C GLN A 260 58.40 45.60 -2.99
N ALA A 261 58.44 45.32 -1.69
CA ALA A 261 57.32 44.71 -0.99
C ALA A 261 56.07 45.62 -1.04
N LEU A 262 54.99 45.09 -1.60
CA LEU A 262 53.74 45.82 -1.79
C LEU A 262 53.06 46.14 -0.45
N VAL A 263 52.72 47.41 -0.24
CA VAL A 263 51.97 47.91 0.93
C VAL A 263 50.59 48.39 0.47
N ARG A 264 49.54 48.02 1.20
CA ARG A 264 48.16 48.43 0.89
C ARG A 264 47.66 49.53 1.80
N TYR A 265 46.97 50.51 1.21
CA TYR A 265 46.14 51.48 1.93
C TYR A 265 44.77 50.88 2.27
N THR A 266 44.23 51.26 3.42
CA THR A 266 42.88 50.89 3.87
C THR A 266 41.82 51.80 3.25
N ASP A 267 40.58 51.33 3.15
CA ASP A 267 39.44 52.12 2.66
C ASP A 267 39.25 53.44 3.43
N GLN A 268 39.59 53.46 4.74
CA GLN A 268 39.55 54.68 5.55
C GLN A 268 40.61 55.70 5.11
N GLN A 269 41.80 55.25 4.74
CA GLN A 269 42.86 56.13 4.19
C GLN A 269 42.50 56.61 2.79
N ILE A 270 42.01 55.72 1.92
CA ILE A 270 41.53 56.06 0.57
C ILE A 270 40.43 57.13 0.66
N SER A 271 39.43 56.92 1.51
CA SER A 271 38.34 57.87 1.72
C SER A 271 38.83 59.20 2.29
N TYR A 272 39.74 59.18 3.26
CA TYR A 272 40.35 60.41 3.78
C TYR A 272 41.04 61.25 2.69
N TYR A 273 41.61 60.63 1.65
CA TYR A 273 42.16 61.37 0.50
C TYR A 273 41.07 61.89 -0.43
N LEU A 274 40.11 61.05 -0.84
CA LEU A 274 39.02 61.43 -1.74
C LEU A 274 38.16 62.58 -1.18
N LEU A 275 37.91 62.60 0.12
CA LEU A 275 37.11 63.65 0.76
C LEU A 275 37.78 65.04 0.78
N LYS A 276 39.04 65.19 0.33
CA LYS A 276 39.74 66.48 0.28
C LYS A 276 39.30 67.41 -0.85
N SER A 277 38.72 66.88 -1.94
CA SER A 277 38.28 67.69 -3.09
C SER A 277 36.80 67.45 -3.45
N PRO A 278 36.13 68.38 -4.16
CA PRO A 278 34.76 68.16 -4.63
C PRO A 278 34.64 66.97 -5.58
N SER A 279 35.60 66.79 -6.50
CA SER A 279 35.62 65.66 -7.45
C SER A 279 35.87 64.33 -6.74
N GLY A 280 36.80 64.30 -5.79
CA GLY A 280 37.08 63.10 -4.99
C GLY A 280 35.88 62.67 -4.15
N ARG A 281 35.08 63.61 -3.63
CA ARG A 281 33.80 63.29 -2.96
C ARG A 281 32.78 62.63 -3.89
N MET A 282 32.73 63.03 -5.16
CA MET A 282 31.88 62.38 -6.18
C MET A 282 32.39 60.96 -6.48
N VAL A 283 33.72 60.79 -6.62
CA VAL A 283 34.35 59.48 -6.81
C VAL A 283 34.13 58.55 -5.61
N GLN A 284 34.24 59.03 -4.37
CA GLN A 284 33.90 58.26 -3.18
C GLN A 284 32.45 57.77 -3.22
N ALA A 285 31.49 58.66 -3.54
CA ALA A 285 30.09 58.27 -3.62
C ALA A 285 29.81 57.22 -4.72
N LEU A 286 30.58 57.25 -5.83
CA LEU A 286 30.55 56.22 -6.86
C LEU A 286 31.14 54.88 -6.35
N LEU A 287 32.27 54.91 -5.65
CA LEU A 287 32.87 53.72 -5.02
C LEU A 287 31.95 53.11 -3.95
N ASP A 288 31.26 53.93 -3.16
CA ASP A 288 30.26 53.50 -2.18
C ASP A 288 29.10 52.77 -2.90
N LYS A 289 28.57 53.37 -3.99
CA LYS A 289 27.48 52.78 -4.78
C LYS A 289 27.88 51.52 -5.53
N SER A 290 29.11 51.43 -6.05
CA SER A 290 29.69 50.19 -6.58
C SER A 290 29.75 49.10 -5.50
N SER A 291 30.12 49.46 -4.28
CA SER A 291 30.22 48.50 -3.17
C SER A 291 28.84 48.00 -2.71
N GLU A 292 27.84 48.88 -2.64
CA GLU A 292 26.43 48.53 -2.39
C GLU A 292 25.85 47.62 -3.50
N PHE A 293 26.13 47.94 -4.77
CA PHE A 293 25.70 47.12 -5.91
C PHE A 293 26.30 45.71 -5.85
N ASN A 294 27.60 45.59 -5.59
CA ASN A 294 28.27 44.29 -5.46
C ASN A 294 27.69 43.45 -4.29
N GLN A 295 27.37 44.09 -3.16
CA GLN A 295 26.70 43.41 -2.04
C GLN A 295 25.30 42.91 -2.42
N LEU A 296 24.51 43.71 -3.13
CA LEU A 296 23.18 43.32 -3.63
C LEU A 296 23.28 42.17 -4.64
N GLN A 297 24.29 42.16 -5.51
CA GLN A 297 24.52 41.08 -6.47
C GLN A 297 24.83 39.75 -5.78
N VAL A 298 25.67 39.75 -4.74
CA VAL A 298 25.95 38.57 -3.91
C VAL A 298 24.68 38.11 -3.17
N GLN A 299 23.90 39.02 -2.60
CA GLN A 299 22.62 38.68 -1.98
C GLN A 299 21.63 38.05 -2.97
N TYR A 300 21.53 38.60 -4.18
CA TYR A 300 20.68 38.06 -5.24
C TYR A 300 21.12 36.64 -5.65
N GLN A 301 22.41 36.40 -5.85
CA GLN A 301 22.95 35.06 -6.14
C GLN A 301 22.62 34.05 -5.03
N ASN A 302 22.78 34.43 -3.77
CA ASN A 302 22.41 33.58 -2.63
C ASN A 302 20.91 33.24 -2.61
N ILE A 303 20.04 34.21 -2.92
CA ILE A 303 18.59 34.00 -3.04
C ILE A 303 18.26 33.05 -4.20
N GLN A 304 18.94 33.15 -5.35
CA GLN A 304 18.75 32.23 -6.48
C GLN A 304 19.11 30.78 -6.10
N VAL A 305 20.22 30.56 -5.39
CA VAL A 305 20.62 29.22 -4.91
C VAL A 305 19.60 28.67 -3.90
N GLN A 306 19.12 29.50 -2.98
CA GLN A 306 18.08 29.11 -2.01
C GLN A 306 16.76 28.77 -2.69
N TYR A 307 16.33 29.56 -3.68
CA TYR A 307 15.13 29.30 -4.48
C TYR A 307 15.24 27.97 -5.22
N GLN A 308 16.35 27.72 -5.93
CA GLN A 308 16.57 26.46 -6.63
C GLN A 308 16.56 25.26 -5.68
N THR A 309 17.18 25.39 -4.50
CA THR A 309 17.15 24.35 -3.45
C THR A 309 15.73 24.09 -2.94
N SER A 310 14.94 25.15 -2.76
CA SER A 310 13.53 25.05 -2.37
C SER A 310 12.68 24.34 -3.44
N GLU A 311 12.90 24.63 -4.71
CA GLU A 311 12.20 23.98 -5.83
C GLU A 311 12.57 22.50 -5.96
N THR A 312 13.84 22.13 -5.80
CA THR A 312 14.25 20.71 -5.73
C THR A 312 13.54 20.00 -4.58
N ARG A 313 13.54 20.58 -3.37
CA ARG A 313 12.86 20.01 -2.20
C ARG A 313 11.34 19.92 -2.40
N ARG A 314 10.72 20.90 -3.06
CA ARG A 314 9.29 20.88 -3.42
C ARG A 314 8.98 19.72 -4.36
N ALA A 315 9.82 19.47 -5.36
CA ALA A 315 9.66 18.35 -6.29
C ALA A 315 9.84 16.98 -5.62
N GLU A 316 10.75 16.86 -4.63
CA GLU A 316 10.90 15.65 -3.82
C GLU A 316 9.67 15.38 -2.93
N LEU A 317 9.16 16.41 -2.25
CA LEU A 317 7.96 16.29 -1.41
C LEU A 317 6.72 15.91 -2.23
N LEU A 318 6.57 16.41 -3.46
CA LEU A 318 5.49 16.00 -4.35
C LEU A 318 5.53 14.51 -4.69
N LYS A 319 6.72 13.94 -4.99
CA LYS A 319 6.86 12.49 -5.22
C LYS A 319 6.49 11.65 -4.00
N ILE A 320 6.82 12.12 -2.80
CA ILE A 320 6.44 11.45 -1.55
C ILE A 320 4.91 11.46 -1.38
N ILE A 321 4.25 12.59 -1.67
CA ILE A 321 2.78 12.70 -1.62
C ILE A 321 2.14 11.76 -2.65
N GLU A 322 2.61 11.75 -3.90
CA GLU A 322 2.12 10.84 -4.94
C GLU A 322 2.26 9.36 -4.54
N GLN A 323 3.39 8.98 -3.92
CA GLN A 323 3.59 7.62 -3.42
C GLN A 323 2.63 7.28 -2.27
N GLN A 324 2.42 8.21 -1.34
CA GLN A 324 1.47 8.02 -0.22
C GLN A 324 0.02 7.92 -0.72
N ASP A 325 -0.38 8.70 -1.71
CA ASP A 325 -1.72 8.60 -2.31
C ASP A 325 -1.95 7.25 -2.99
N GLN A 326 -0.93 6.69 -3.66
CA GLN A 326 -0.98 5.33 -4.22
C GLN A 326 -1.10 4.26 -3.13
N GLU A 327 -0.34 4.38 -2.03
CA GLU A 327 -0.42 3.47 -0.90
C GLU A 327 -1.80 3.53 -0.22
N ILE A 328 -2.34 4.73 0.01
CA ILE A 328 -3.68 4.96 0.55
C ILE A 328 -4.75 4.36 -0.39
N ALA A 329 -4.61 4.50 -1.71
CA ALA A 329 -5.53 3.89 -2.67
C ALA A 329 -5.50 2.35 -2.61
N SER A 330 -4.30 1.75 -2.49
CA SER A 330 -4.12 0.31 -2.31
C SER A 330 -4.76 -0.19 -1.01
N LEU A 331 -4.49 0.48 0.12
CA LEU A 331 -5.06 0.15 1.43
C LEU A 331 -6.59 0.27 1.43
N ARG A 332 -7.17 1.31 0.80
CA ARG A 332 -8.62 1.45 0.63
C ARG A 332 -9.23 0.29 -0.16
N SER A 333 -8.54 -0.17 -1.21
CA SER A 333 -8.98 -1.34 -2.00
C SER A 333 -8.98 -2.62 -1.15
N GLN A 334 -7.90 -2.86 -0.39
CA GLN A 334 -7.79 -4.01 0.52
C GLN A 334 -8.89 -4.01 1.58
N VAL A 335 -9.14 -2.87 2.24
CA VAL A 335 -10.21 -2.72 3.24
C VAL A 335 -11.59 -3.01 2.60
N SER A 336 -11.85 -2.54 1.38
CA SER A 336 -13.10 -2.82 0.66
C SER A 336 -13.29 -4.32 0.38
N ALA A 337 -12.22 -5.02 -0.03
CA ALA A 337 -12.23 -6.47 -0.23
C ALA A 337 -12.52 -7.21 1.08
N THR A 338 -11.79 -6.88 2.17
CA THR A 338 -12.00 -7.51 3.49
C THR A 338 -13.42 -7.26 4.05
N VAL A 339 -14.00 -6.08 3.81
CA VAL A 339 -15.41 -5.80 4.17
C VAL A 339 -16.37 -6.69 3.38
N THR A 340 -16.09 -6.92 2.10
CA THR A 340 -16.89 -7.81 1.23
C THR A 340 -16.80 -9.27 1.70
N ASP A 341 -15.60 -9.76 1.98
CA ASP A 341 -15.37 -11.10 2.52
C ASP A 341 -16.09 -11.30 3.86
N LEU A 342 -16.01 -10.31 4.75
CA LEU A 342 -16.70 -10.33 6.05
C LEU A 342 -18.23 -10.37 5.90
N GLN A 343 -18.80 -9.65 4.93
CA GLN A 343 -20.23 -9.71 4.62
C GLN A 343 -20.62 -11.11 4.09
N GLN A 344 -19.80 -11.70 3.23
CA GLN A 344 -20.01 -13.07 2.74
C GLN A 344 -19.93 -14.10 3.88
N THR A 345 -18.90 -14.03 4.74
CA THR A 345 -18.76 -14.90 5.91
C THR A 345 -19.94 -14.76 6.87
N LYS A 346 -20.44 -13.53 7.10
CA LYS A 346 -21.65 -13.29 7.91
C LYS A 346 -22.89 -13.93 7.29
N SER A 347 -23.04 -13.87 5.97
CA SER A 347 -24.14 -14.53 5.25
C SER A 347 -24.07 -16.06 5.42
N GLN A 348 -22.90 -16.66 5.21
CA GLN A 348 -22.65 -18.09 5.41
C GLN A 348 -22.94 -18.54 6.85
N LEU A 349 -22.52 -17.75 7.86
CA LEU A 349 -22.82 -18.03 9.26
C LEU A 349 -24.32 -17.99 9.56
N THR A 350 -25.05 -17.07 8.92
CA THR A 350 -26.52 -16.95 9.07
C THR A 350 -27.25 -18.15 8.43
N GLN A 351 -26.77 -18.63 7.28
CA GLN A 351 -27.27 -19.85 6.66
C GLN A 351 -27.00 -21.08 7.55
N ALA A 352 -25.75 -21.27 7.99
CA ALA A 352 -25.37 -22.39 8.86
C ALA A 352 -26.16 -22.40 10.19
N HIS A 353 -26.49 -21.23 10.74
CA HIS A 353 -27.37 -21.13 11.90
C HIS A 353 -28.81 -21.59 11.60
N SER A 354 -29.33 -21.24 10.41
CA SER A 354 -30.66 -21.67 9.95
C SER A 354 -30.71 -23.18 9.72
N ASP A 355 -29.68 -23.75 9.10
CA ASP A 355 -29.53 -25.20 8.88
C ASP A 355 -29.43 -25.97 10.21
N LEU A 356 -28.76 -25.39 11.21
CA LEU A 356 -28.70 -25.93 12.57
C LEU A 356 -30.08 -25.92 13.26
N GLN A 357 -30.85 -24.84 13.13
CA GLN A 357 -32.22 -24.78 13.66
C GLN A 357 -33.15 -25.81 12.98
N HIS A 358 -33.00 -26.00 11.66
CA HIS A 358 -33.75 -27.01 10.92
C HIS A 358 -33.41 -28.43 11.39
N THR A 359 -32.12 -28.77 11.50
CA THR A 359 -31.67 -30.09 11.97
C THR A 359 -32.04 -30.35 13.44
N GLN A 360 -32.00 -29.33 14.31
CA GLN A 360 -32.54 -29.39 15.68
C GLN A 360 -34.03 -29.73 15.70
N SER A 361 -34.81 -29.16 14.78
CA SER A 361 -36.25 -29.42 14.63
C SER A 361 -36.53 -30.83 14.12
N GLN A 362 -35.76 -31.29 13.12
CA GLN A 362 -35.83 -32.67 12.63
C GLN A 362 -35.48 -33.70 13.72
N LEU A 363 -34.45 -33.44 14.53
CA LEU A 363 -34.07 -34.30 15.65
C LEU A 363 -35.17 -34.36 16.71
N THR A 364 -35.84 -33.24 16.99
CA THR A 364 -36.99 -33.19 17.91
C THR A 364 -38.15 -34.05 17.38
N ASN A 365 -38.48 -33.94 16.10
CA ASN A 365 -39.54 -34.75 15.48
C ASN A 365 -39.19 -36.25 15.50
N ALA A 366 -37.96 -36.63 15.10
CA ALA A 366 -37.51 -38.01 15.15
C ALA A 366 -37.53 -38.60 16.58
N HIS A 367 -37.30 -37.76 17.60
CA HIS A 367 -37.46 -38.18 19.00
C HIS A 367 -38.93 -38.42 19.38
N LEU A 368 -39.85 -37.58 18.93
CA LEU A 368 -41.30 -37.78 19.12
C LEU A 368 -41.82 -39.03 18.40
N ASP A 369 -41.37 -39.26 17.16
CA ASP A 369 -41.70 -40.47 16.39
C ASP A 369 -41.21 -41.74 17.12
N LEU A 370 -39.98 -41.71 17.64
CA LEU A 370 -39.42 -42.81 18.43
C LEU A 370 -40.23 -43.07 19.72
N GLN A 371 -40.64 -42.02 20.44
CA GLN A 371 -41.53 -42.15 21.59
C GLN A 371 -42.88 -42.76 21.20
N HIS A 372 -43.45 -42.36 20.05
CA HIS A 372 -44.71 -42.90 19.56
C HIS A 372 -44.59 -44.39 19.20
N SER A 373 -43.54 -44.78 18.45
CA SER A 373 -43.25 -46.19 18.16
C SER A 373 -43.02 -47.02 19.42
N GLN A 374 -42.34 -46.48 20.44
CA GLN A 374 -42.19 -47.15 21.73
C GLN A 374 -43.54 -47.36 22.44
N SER A 375 -44.45 -46.38 22.37
CA SER A 375 -45.80 -46.51 22.91
C SER A 375 -46.63 -47.58 22.17
N GLN A 376 -46.57 -47.61 20.84
CA GLN A 376 -47.22 -48.64 20.03
C GLN A 376 -46.68 -50.05 20.35
N LEU A 377 -45.36 -50.18 20.51
CA LEU A 377 -44.73 -51.46 20.84
C LEU A 377 -45.15 -51.95 22.25
N ASN A 378 -45.24 -51.04 23.22
CA ASN A 378 -45.77 -51.35 24.55
C ASN A 378 -47.25 -51.79 24.52
N GLN A 379 -48.07 -51.15 23.69
CA GLN A 379 -49.48 -51.55 23.48
C GLN A 379 -49.56 -52.95 22.85
N SER A 380 -48.85 -53.19 21.73
CA SER A 380 -48.84 -54.49 21.06
C SER A 380 -48.35 -55.61 21.98
N ASN A 381 -47.34 -55.36 22.81
CA ASN A 381 -46.88 -56.31 23.83
C ASN A 381 -47.97 -56.61 24.89
N SER A 382 -48.79 -55.61 25.25
CA SER A 382 -49.94 -55.79 26.15
C SER A 382 -51.06 -56.62 25.51
N GLU A 383 -51.32 -56.43 24.21
CA GLU A 383 -52.25 -57.23 23.41
C GLU A 383 -51.79 -58.69 23.26
N VAL A 384 -50.49 -58.91 23.07
CA VAL A 384 -49.87 -60.25 23.07
C VAL A 384 -50.02 -60.93 24.43
N GLN A 385 -49.79 -60.22 25.53
CA GLN A 385 -50.03 -60.77 26.88
C GLN A 385 -51.51 -61.12 27.12
N HIS A 386 -52.44 -60.27 26.64
CA HIS A 386 -53.87 -60.53 26.76
C HIS A 386 -54.31 -61.77 25.96
N THR A 387 -53.90 -61.87 24.70
CA THR A 387 -54.20 -63.03 23.85
C THR A 387 -53.54 -64.31 24.35
N GLN A 388 -52.33 -64.23 24.92
CA GLN A 388 -51.70 -65.38 25.60
C GLN A 388 -52.50 -65.83 26.83
N SER A 389 -53.06 -64.91 27.62
CA SER A 389 -53.95 -65.24 28.74
C SER A 389 -55.26 -65.89 28.27
N GLN A 390 -55.87 -65.38 27.19
CA GLN A 390 -57.06 -65.99 26.57
C GLN A 390 -56.78 -67.41 26.06
N LEU A 391 -55.60 -67.65 25.46
CA LEU A 391 -55.19 -68.98 24.99
C LEU A 391 -55.07 -69.98 26.14
N VAL A 392 -54.50 -69.56 27.28
CA VAL A 392 -54.43 -70.39 28.50
C VAL A 392 -55.83 -70.71 29.03
N HIS A 393 -56.76 -69.75 29.01
CA HIS A 393 -58.14 -69.98 29.42
C HIS A 393 -58.83 -71.02 28.51
N ALA A 394 -58.80 -70.82 27.20
CA ALA A 394 -59.39 -71.74 26.23
C ALA A 394 -58.79 -73.15 26.32
N TYR A 395 -57.49 -73.28 26.58
CA TYR A 395 -56.85 -74.57 26.84
C TYR A 395 -57.40 -75.25 28.10
N SER A 396 -57.66 -74.49 29.17
CA SER A 396 -58.27 -75.03 30.39
C SER A 396 -59.72 -75.47 30.20
N GLU A 397 -60.51 -74.76 29.38
CA GLU A 397 -61.88 -75.15 29.01
C GLU A 397 -61.90 -76.45 28.18
N ILE A 398 -60.97 -76.60 27.24
CA ILE A 398 -60.81 -77.84 26.46
C ILE A 398 -60.50 -79.02 27.38
N GLN A 399 -59.58 -78.87 28.34
CA GLN A 399 -59.26 -79.92 29.33
C GLN A 399 -60.48 -80.30 30.19
N HIS A 400 -61.27 -79.31 30.63
CA HIS A 400 -62.51 -79.55 31.37
C HIS A 400 -63.53 -80.34 30.52
N THR A 401 -63.73 -79.94 29.26
CA THR A 401 -64.67 -80.59 28.34
C THR A 401 -64.23 -82.02 28.02
N GLN A 402 -62.91 -82.27 27.87
CA GLN A 402 -62.33 -83.60 27.70
C GLN A 402 -62.65 -84.50 28.91
N SER A 403 -62.54 -83.98 30.14
CA SER A 403 -62.89 -84.70 31.37
C SER A 403 -64.38 -85.07 31.42
N GLN A 404 -65.27 -84.12 31.07
CA GLN A 404 -66.71 -84.38 31.01
C GLN A 404 -67.09 -85.44 29.97
N LEU A 405 -66.49 -85.40 28.77
CA LEU A 405 -66.72 -86.39 27.72
C LEU A 405 -66.30 -87.81 28.17
N THR A 406 -65.21 -87.91 28.92
CA THR A 406 -64.71 -89.17 29.48
C THR A 406 -65.71 -89.78 30.49
N GLN A 407 -66.33 -88.94 31.33
CA GLN A 407 -67.37 -89.38 32.27
C GLN A 407 -68.61 -89.91 31.54
N VAL A 408 -69.13 -89.15 30.57
CA VAL A 408 -70.31 -89.55 29.77
C VAL A 408 -70.09 -90.88 29.05
N HIS A 409 -68.87 -91.14 28.57
CA HIS A 409 -68.53 -92.42 27.94
C HIS A 409 -68.61 -93.60 28.94
N SER A 410 -68.17 -93.40 30.19
CA SER A 410 -68.28 -94.41 31.25
C SER A 410 -69.74 -94.72 31.60
N ASP A 411 -70.57 -93.68 31.74
CA ASP A 411 -71.98 -93.82 32.09
C ASP A 411 -72.78 -94.58 31.00
N LEU A 412 -72.41 -94.37 29.73
CA LEU A 412 -73.01 -95.06 28.57
C LEU A 412 -72.68 -96.56 28.55
N GLN A 413 -71.44 -96.95 28.87
CA GLN A 413 -71.08 -98.37 28.95
C GLN A 413 -71.85 -99.09 30.07
N HIS A 414 -72.06 -98.41 31.20
CA HIS A 414 -72.85 -98.95 32.31
C HIS A 414 -74.32 -99.17 31.91
N THR A 415 -74.95 -98.24 31.19
CA THR A 415 -76.35 -98.40 30.74
C THR A 415 -76.51 -99.53 29.73
N GLN A 416 -75.55 -99.72 28.82
CA GLN A 416 -75.54 -100.82 27.85
C GLN A 416 -75.55 -102.21 28.54
N SER A 417 -74.79 -102.35 29.63
CA SER A 417 -74.73 -103.57 30.44
C SER A 417 -76.09 -103.91 31.07
N GLN A 418 -76.74 -102.94 31.72
CA GLN A 418 -78.02 -103.13 32.40
C GLN A 418 -79.14 -103.56 31.43
N LEU A 419 -79.16 -102.99 30.22
CA LEU A 419 -80.19 -103.26 29.23
C LEU A 419 -80.17 -104.72 28.74
N THR A 420 -78.98 -105.33 28.69
CA THR A 420 -78.78 -106.72 28.27
C THR A 420 -79.27 -107.71 29.32
N GLN A 421 -79.08 -107.41 30.62
CA GLN A 421 -79.63 -108.23 31.71
C GLN A 421 -81.16 -108.25 31.71
N ILE A 422 -81.80 -107.09 31.56
CA ILE A 422 -83.28 -106.97 31.59
C ILE A 422 -83.92 -107.82 30.49
N HIS A 423 -83.34 -107.83 29.29
CA HIS A 423 -83.87 -108.60 28.16
C HIS A 423 -83.90 -110.11 28.43
N SER A 424 -82.84 -110.64 29.07
CA SER A 424 -82.75 -112.06 29.44
C SER A 424 -83.82 -112.50 30.46
N HIS A 425 -84.20 -111.58 31.37
CA HIS A 425 -85.14 -111.89 32.44
C HIS A 425 -86.58 -111.97 31.92
N LEU A 426 -86.92 -111.16 30.90
CA LEU A 426 -88.26 -111.05 30.33
C LEU A 426 -88.70 -112.32 29.57
N GLN A 427 -87.79 -112.94 28.78
CA GLN A 427 -88.08 -114.18 28.06
C GLN A 427 -88.42 -115.34 29.00
N ASN A 428 -87.75 -115.42 30.16
CA ASN A 428 -87.96 -116.49 31.13
C ASN A 428 -89.34 -116.42 31.82
N SER A 429 -89.87 -115.20 32.03
CA SER A 429 -91.21 -115.03 32.61
C SER A 429 -92.34 -115.40 31.64
N GLN A 430 -92.12 -115.25 30.32
CA GLN A 430 -93.13 -115.60 29.32
C GLN A 430 -93.37 -117.11 29.19
N SER A 431 -92.32 -117.94 29.31
CA SER A 431 -92.45 -119.40 29.21
C SER A 431 -93.20 -120.01 30.40
N GLN A 432 -93.01 -119.45 31.60
CA GLN A 432 -93.69 -119.90 32.83
C GLN A 432 -95.19 -119.57 32.83
N LEU A 433 -95.61 -118.48 32.18
CA LEU A 433 -97.01 -118.06 32.15
C LEU A 433 -97.88 -119.05 31.35
N ALA A 434 -97.39 -119.52 30.21
CA ALA A 434 -98.12 -120.42 29.31
C ALA A 434 -98.46 -121.77 29.96
N GLN A 435 -97.50 -122.38 30.69
CA GLN A 435 -97.73 -123.66 31.41
C GLN A 435 -98.75 -123.55 32.56
N SER A 436 -99.03 -122.35 33.05
CA SER A 436 -99.99 -122.12 34.13
C SER A 436 -101.44 -122.04 33.63
N GLN A 437 -101.65 -121.57 32.39
CA GLN A 437 -102.99 -121.42 31.80
C GLN A 437 -103.63 -122.79 31.45
N GLU A 438 -102.84 -123.73 30.93
CA GLU A 438 -103.31 -125.07 30.54
C GLU A 438 -103.84 -125.88 31.75
N LYS A 439 -103.22 -125.72 32.93
CA LYS A 439 -103.62 -126.40 34.18
C LYS A 439 -104.92 -125.88 34.81
N ILE A 440 -105.32 -124.64 34.52
CA ILE A 440 -106.53 -124.03 35.09
C ILE A 440 -107.80 -124.56 34.38
N GLN A 441 -107.70 -124.86 33.09
CA GLN A 441 -108.84 -125.26 32.27
C GLN A 441 -109.33 -126.68 32.59
N ASP A 442 -108.41 -127.62 32.86
CA ASP A 442 -108.73 -129.00 33.25
C ASP A 442 -109.37 -129.10 34.66
N PHE A 443 -109.03 -128.18 35.57
CA PHE A 443 -109.58 -128.15 36.93
C PHE A 443 -111.07 -127.73 36.97
N GLN A 444 -111.49 -126.80 36.10
CA GLN A 444 -112.88 -126.31 36.07
C GLN A 444 -113.87 -127.38 35.57
N GLN A 445 -113.45 -128.27 34.66
CA GLN A 445 -114.31 -129.28 34.07
C GLN A 445 -114.74 -130.38 35.07
N ASN A 446 -113.87 -130.73 36.04
CA ASN A 446 -114.10 -131.84 36.98
C ASN A 446 -114.94 -131.45 38.21
N GLN A 447 -114.78 -130.23 38.74
CA GLN A 447 -115.47 -129.79 39.98
C GLN A 447 -117.00 -129.65 39.80
N LEU A 448 -117.44 -129.13 38.64
CA LEU A 448 -118.86 -128.92 38.34
C LEU A 448 -119.69 -130.22 38.31
N GLN A 449 -119.09 -131.32 37.86
CA GLN A 449 -119.76 -132.63 37.81
C GLN A 449 -120.03 -133.20 39.22
N GLN A 450 -119.18 -132.91 40.20
CA GLN A 450 -119.35 -133.41 41.58
C GLN A 450 -120.41 -132.63 42.36
N ILE A 451 -120.47 -131.30 42.21
CA ILE A 451 -121.44 -130.45 42.91
C ILE A 451 -122.88 -130.77 42.47
N GLN A 452 -123.10 -131.03 41.18
CA GLN A 452 -124.41 -131.38 40.65
C GLN A 452 -124.99 -132.67 41.27
N ASN A 453 -124.14 -133.66 41.55
CA ASN A 453 -124.54 -134.92 42.18
C ASN A 453 -124.85 -134.77 43.67
N GLN A 454 -124.14 -133.89 44.39
CA GLN A 454 -124.43 -133.63 45.81
C GLN A 454 -125.76 -132.89 46.01
N LEU A 455 -126.15 -132.01 45.08
CA LEU A 455 -127.39 -131.24 45.16
C LEU A 455 -128.64 -132.15 45.18
N ASN A 456 -128.69 -133.13 44.27
CA ASN A 456 -129.75 -134.14 44.19
C ASN A 456 -129.91 -134.95 45.50
N GLU A 457 -128.80 -135.20 46.22
CA GLU A 457 -128.80 -135.97 47.46
C GLU A 457 -129.28 -135.14 48.67
N THR A 458 -129.10 -133.82 48.63
CA THR A 458 -129.62 -132.90 49.67
C THR A 458 -131.12 -132.66 49.56
N GLU A 459 -131.70 -132.60 48.36
CA GLU A 459 -133.16 -132.46 48.20
C GLU A 459 -133.93 -133.67 48.75
N THR A 460 -133.41 -134.89 48.58
CA THR A 460 -134.07 -136.10 49.10
C THR A 460 -134.07 -136.16 50.64
N LYS A 461 -133.00 -135.67 51.29
CA LYS A 461 -132.86 -135.68 52.75
C LYS A 461 -133.72 -134.61 53.44
N LEU A 462 -133.96 -133.46 52.80
CA LEU A 462 -134.45 -132.26 53.52
C LEU A 462 -135.93 -132.28 53.90
N LYS A 463 -136.79 -133.14 53.32
CA LYS A 463 -138.24 -133.09 53.65
C LYS A 463 -139.00 -134.39 53.86
N VAL A 464 -138.30 -135.52 53.95
CA VAL A 464 -138.70 -136.59 54.90
C VAL A 464 -138.89 -135.98 56.32
N ILE A 465 -138.07 -134.99 56.68
CA ILE A 465 -138.12 -134.24 57.95
C ILE A 465 -139.45 -133.48 58.18
N ASN A 466 -140.16 -133.02 57.14
CA ASN A 466 -141.48 -132.37 57.35
C ASN A 466 -142.57 -133.38 57.74
N VAL A 467 -142.40 -134.67 57.39
CA VAL A 467 -143.34 -135.73 57.76
C VAL A 467 -143.21 -136.09 59.25
N GLU A 468 -142.02 -135.95 59.83
CA GLU A 468 -141.79 -136.23 61.27
C GLU A 468 -142.34 -135.14 62.20
N ILE A 469 -142.29 -133.85 61.80
CA ILE A 469 -142.87 -132.76 62.61
C ILE A 469 -144.40 -132.87 62.71
N ALA A 470 -145.06 -133.51 61.72
CA ALA A 470 -146.48 -133.85 61.80
C ALA A 470 -146.82 -134.91 62.87
N ALA A 471 -145.84 -135.71 63.33
CA ALA A 471 -146.07 -136.85 64.22
C ALA A 471 -145.99 -136.51 65.73
N MET A 472 -145.28 -135.45 66.14
CA MET A 472 -144.95 -135.24 67.56
C MET A 472 -146.09 -134.66 68.44
N LYS A 473 -147.20 -134.15 67.89
CA LYS A 473 -148.29 -133.53 68.68
C LYS A 473 -149.52 -134.42 68.94
N THR A 474 -149.49 -135.71 68.59
CA THR A 474 -150.61 -136.66 68.78
C THR A 474 -150.44 -137.67 69.92
N SER A 475 -149.32 -137.62 70.67
CA SER A 475 -148.94 -138.64 71.66
C SER A 475 -149.56 -138.49 73.07
N LYS A 476 -149.82 -139.63 73.72
CA LYS A 476 -150.52 -139.75 75.02
C LYS A 476 -149.78 -139.14 76.22
N PHE A 477 -148.48 -138.89 76.15
CA PHE A 477 -147.71 -138.25 77.23
C PHE A 477 -148.18 -136.81 77.53
N TRP A 478 -148.70 -136.10 76.52
CA TRP A 478 -149.35 -134.79 76.72
C TRP A 478 -150.75 -134.89 77.36
N LYS A 479 -151.46 -136.02 77.24
CA LYS A 479 -152.85 -136.17 77.71
C LYS A 479 -153.01 -136.36 79.22
N LEU A 480 -151.94 -136.70 79.95
CA LEU A 480 -151.94 -136.74 81.43
C LEU A 480 -151.27 -135.50 82.07
N ARG A 481 -150.36 -134.82 81.36
CA ARG A 481 -149.74 -133.56 81.80
C ARG A 481 -150.69 -132.34 81.83
N SER A 482 -151.98 -132.51 81.52
CA SER A 482 -153.05 -131.56 81.91
C SER A 482 -154.11 -132.15 82.85
N LEU A 483 -154.16 -133.47 83.03
CA LEU A 483 -154.95 -134.11 84.10
C LEU A 483 -154.33 -133.84 85.49
N TRP A 484 -153.03 -133.53 85.54
CA TRP A 484 -152.34 -133.04 86.74
C TRP A 484 -152.47 -131.51 86.97
N PHE A 485 -152.97 -130.75 85.98
CA PHE A 485 -153.50 -129.39 86.22
C PHE A 485 -154.99 -129.40 86.64
N LYS A 486 -155.64 -130.56 86.66
CA LYS A 486 -157.10 -130.71 86.87
C LYS A 486 -157.57 -130.56 88.31
N LEU A 487 -156.68 -130.18 89.23
CA LEU A 487 -157.00 -129.67 90.57
C LEU A 487 -156.59 -128.20 90.76
N LYS A 488 -156.27 -127.47 89.68
CA LYS A 488 -155.86 -126.05 89.68
C LYS A 488 -156.80 -125.17 88.81
N GLY A 489 -158.11 -125.12 89.03
CA GLY A 489 -158.84 -125.54 90.22
C GLY A 489 -159.06 -124.44 91.27
N PHE A 490 -158.90 -123.15 90.90
CA PHE A 490 -159.72 -122.08 91.51
C PHE A 490 -159.94 -120.85 90.59
N VAL A 491 -158.92 -120.03 90.23
CA VAL A 491 -159.07 -118.75 89.45
C VAL A 491 -157.82 -118.43 88.57
N GLY A 492 -157.93 -117.71 87.43
CA GLY A 492 -156.81 -117.26 86.54
C GLY A 492 -156.39 -115.77 86.74
N PHE A 493 -155.66 -115.03 85.88
CA PHE A 493 -155.02 -115.18 84.53
C PHE A 493 -154.02 -113.98 84.37
N PRO A 494 -152.74 -114.11 83.91
CA PRO A 494 -152.28 -113.78 82.51
C PRO A 494 -150.94 -114.48 82.07
N THR A 495 -150.15 -113.88 81.16
CA THR A 495 -149.02 -114.43 80.34
C THR A 495 -147.59 -114.39 80.94
N ASP A 496 -146.61 -114.93 80.18
CA ASP A 496 -145.13 -114.73 80.15
C ASP A 496 -144.33 -116.06 80.31
N ASN A 497 -143.10 -116.29 79.80
CA ASN A 497 -142.18 -115.55 78.93
C ASN A 497 -141.17 -116.56 78.30
N GLU A 498 -140.72 -116.34 77.05
CA GLU A 498 -139.36 -116.61 76.51
C GLU A 498 -139.25 -116.13 75.05
#